data_AF-A0A3D2G7R4-F1
#
_entry.id   AF-A0A3D2G7R4-F1
#
_cell.length_a   1.000
_cell.length_b   1.000
_cell.length_c   1.000
_cell.angle_alpha   90.00
_cell.angle_beta   90.00
_cell.angle_gamma   90.00
#
_symmetry.space_group_name_H-M   'P 1'
#
loop_
_entity.id
_entity.type
_entity.pdbx_description
1 polymer ?
#
loop_
_entity_poly.entity_id
_entity_poly.type
_entity_poly.pdbx_seq_one_letter_code
_entity_poly.pdbx_strand_id
1 'polypeptide(L)'
;MSGTQPLLPRANVDADGCLSQTVLERAIGSALHVPKKKMARDACSCLLGADIGMYNTCGHGCLYCYANYDNESVRANRKLHDPASPLLIGHLHETDIIKEAEQKLWQDGQLSLFQMGF
;
A
#
# COMPACT_ATOMS: atom_id res chain seq x y z
N MET A 1 -5.66 -27.58 12.26
CA MET A 1 -4.19 -27.73 12.19
C MET A 1 -3.66 -26.54 11.39
N SER A 2 -3.39 -25.43 12.08
CA SER A 2 -2.90 -24.18 11.48
C SER A 2 -1.40 -24.30 11.27
N GLY A 3 -0.98 -24.62 10.05
CA GLY A 3 0.43 -24.58 9.66
C GLY A 3 0.86 -23.13 9.49
N THR A 4 1.49 -22.55 10.50
CA THR A 4 2.36 -21.39 10.33
C THR A 4 3.55 -21.84 9.48
N GLN A 5 3.54 -21.52 8.18
CA GLN A 5 4.73 -21.66 7.35
C GLN A 5 5.83 -20.78 7.97
N PRO A 6 7.01 -21.34 8.29
CA PRO A 6 8.08 -20.54 8.85
C PRO A 6 8.50 -19.50 7.81
N LEU A 7 8.51 -18.22 8.22
CA LEU A 7 9.22 -17.16 7.52
C LEU A 7 10.65 -17.67 7.33
N LEU A 8 11.07 -17.90 6.08
CA LEU A 8 12.42 -18.42 5.79
C LEU A 8 13.45 -17.36 6.22
N PRO A 9 14.11 -17.49 7.38
CA PRO A 9 15.11 -16.52 7.79
C PRO A 9 16.33 -16.83 6.93
N ARG A 10 16.63 -15.96 5.97
CA ARG A 10 17.90 -16.05 5.25
C ARG A 10 18.91 -15.28 6.09
N ALA A 11 20.08 -15.87 6.32
CA ALA A 11 21.09 -15.37 7.26
C ALA A 11 21.49 -13.88 7.12
N ASN A 12 21.11 -13.22 6.01
CA ASN A 12 21.41 -11.82 5.72
C ASN A 12 20.25 -11.06 5.05
N VAL A 13 19.01 -11.55 5.13
CA VAL A 13 17.85 -10.88 4.52
C VAL A 13 16.71 -10.80 5.52
N ASP A 14 16.29 -9.58 5.81
CA ASP A 14 15.06 -9.31 6.56
C ASP A 14 13.86 -9.81 5.73
N ALA A 15 13.17 -10.80 6.27
CA ALA A 15 12.00 -11.43 5.67
C ALA A 15 10.71 -11.13 6.47
N ASP A 16 10.75 -10.16 7.39
CA ASP A 16 9.63 -9.84 8.30
C ASP A 16 8.55 -8.96 7.65
N GLY A 17 8.71 -8.63 6.37
CA GLY A 17 7.71 -7.93 5.54
C GLY A 17 8.04 -6.45 5.30
N CYS A 18 7.86 -5.98 4.06
CA CYS A 18 8.21 -4.63 3.62
C CYS A 18 7.33 -3.49 4.19
N LEU A 19 6.13 -3.82 4.66
CA LEU A 19 5.15 -2.89 5.25
C LEU A 19 4.55 -3.49 6.52
N SER A 20 5.37 -4.16 7.33
CA SER A 20 4.94 -4.69 8.63
C SER A 20 4.62 -3.52 9.59
N GLN A 21 3.86 -3.82 10.64
CA GLN A 21 3.54 -2.82 11.67
C GLN A 21 4.79 -2.15 12.24
N THR A 22 5.81 -2.94 12.59
CA THR A 22 7.09 -2.45 13.12
C THR A 22 7.79 -1.49 12.16
N VAL A 23 7.80 -1.81 10.86
CA VAL A 23 8.41 -0.94 9.83
C VAL A 23 7.66 0.39 9.75
N LEU A 24 6.32 0.35 9.78
CA LEU A 24 5.49 1.55 9.73
C LEU A 24 5.62 2.40 11.00
N GLU A 25 5.61 1.79 12.19
CA GLU A 25 5.79 2.47 13.47
C GLU A 25 7.14 3.18 13.54
N ARG A 26 8.21 2.52 13.04
CA ARG A 26 9.54 3.14 12.94
C ARG A 26 9.56 4.32 11.97
N ALA A 27 8.90 4.22 10.82
CA ALA A 27 8.86 5.28 9.83
C ALA A 27 8.03 6.49 10.29
N ILE A 28 6.91 6.25 10.98
CA ILE A 28 6.00 7.27 11.50
C ILE A 28 6.52 7.86 12.81
N GLY A 29 7.31 7.10 13.58
CA GLY A 29 7.82 7.48 14.89
C GLY A 29 6.77 7.37 16.00
N SER A 30 5.76 6.51 15.82
CA SER A 30 4.64 6.36 16.75
C SER A 30 4.13 4.93 16.74
N ALA A 31 3.66 4.45 17.89
CA ALA A 31 2.99 3.15 17.97
C ALA A 31 1.67 3.16 17.19
N LEU A 32 1.28 2.01 16.66
CA LEU A 32 0.03 1.80 15.95
C LEU A 32 -0.84 0.77 16.70
N HIS A 33 -2.13 1.02 16.79
CA HIS A 33 -3.15 0.07 17.26
C HIS A 33 -3.94 -0.46 16.06
N VAL A 34 -3.35 -1.44 15.38
CA VAL A 34 -3.91 -2.00 14.16
C VAL A 34 -4.90 -3.13 14.48
N PRO A 35 -6.17 -3.03 14.05
CA PRO A 35 -7.12 -4.12 14.24
C PRO A 35 -6.68 -5.35 13.43
N LYS A 36 -7.05 -6.55 13.90
CA LYS A 36 -6.82 -7.79 13.13
C LYS A 36 -7.51 -7.67 11.77
N LYS A 37 -6.71 -7.67 10.71
CA LYS A 37 -7.18 -7.62 9.32
C LYS A 37 -6.77 -8.87 8.56
N LYS A 38 -7.54 -9.18 7.52
CA LYS A 38 -7.16 -10.21 6.56
C LYS A 38 -5.88 -9.75 5.85
N MET A 39 -4.85 -10.57 5.93
CA MET A 39 -3.58 -10.32 5.26
C MET A 39 -3.76 -10.53 3.75
N ALA A 40 -3.04 -9.76 2.94
CA ALA A 40 -3.11 -9.90 1.48
C ALA A 40 -2.56 -11.25 1.00
N ARG A 41 -1.61 -11.83 1.77
CA ARG A 41 -0.96 -13.12 1.50
C ARG A 41 -0.70 -13.83 2.83
N ASP A 42 -0.89 -15.15 2.86
CA ASP A 42 -0.79 -15.95 4.10
C ASP A 42 0.60 -15.91 4.73
N ALA A 43 1.66 -15.82 3.91
CA ALA A 43 3.05 -15.81 4.36
C ALA A 43 3.63 -14.42 4.64
N CYS A 44 2.82 -13.35 4.63
CA CYS A 44 3.33 -11.96 4.70
C CYS A 44 2.55 -11.09 5.68
N SER A 45 3.21 -10.67 6.77
CA SER A 45 2.74 -9.78 7.84
C SER A 45 2.43 -8.34 7.42
N CYS A 46 2.64 -7.97 6.15
CA CYS A 46 2.46 -6.61 5.68
C CYS A 46 1.03 -6.12 5.89
N LEU A 47 0.92 -4.90 6.40
CA LEU A 47 -0.32 -4.14 6.48
C LEU A 47 -0.60 -3.49 5.12
N LEU A 48 -0.79 -4.33 4.10
CA LEU A 48 -1.17 -3.90 2.76
C LEU A 48 -2.56 -3.25 2.81
N GLY A 49 -2.59 -1.95 2.50
CA GLY A 49 -3.81 -1.17 2.37
C GLY A 49 -4.42 -1.28 0.97
N ALA A 50 -5.11 -0.21 0.56
CA ALA A 50 -5.58 -0.05 -0.81
C ALA A 50 -4.45 0.48 -1.70
N ASP A 51 -4.38 -0.01 -2.94
CA ASP A 51 -3.59 0.64 -3.98
C ASP A 51 -4.31 1.94 -4.39
N ILE A 52 -3.53 3.00 -4.63
CA ILE A 52 -4.01 4.32 -5.03
C ILE A 52 -3.65 4.65 -6.48
N GLY A 53 -3.00 3.72 -7.18
CA GLY A 53 -2.56 3.89 -8.57
C GLY A 53 -3.53 3.30 -9.60
N MET A 54 -3.38 3.75 -10.84
CA MET A 54 -3.96 3.07 -12.00
C MET A 54 -2.86 2.67 -12.97
N TYR A 55 -2.92 1.44 -13.47
CA TYR A 55 -1.97 0.91 -14.43
C TYR A 55 -1.96 1.72 -15.72
N ASN A 56 -0.84 1.66 -16.45
CA ASN A 56 -0.67 2.33 -17.73
C ASN A 56 -0.91 3.86 -17.67
N THR A 57 -0.56 4.51 -16.57
CA THR A 57 -0.70 5.99 -16.44
C THR A 57 0.61 6.71 -16.12
N CYS A 58 1.59 5.99 -15.57
CA CYS A 58 2.85 6.58 -15.11
C CYS A 58 3.78 6.91 -16.29
N GLY A 59 4.17 8.18 -16.45
CA GLY A 59 4.94 8.65 -17.61
C GLY A 59 6.44 8.36 -17.61
N HIS A 60 6.97 7.65 -16.61
CA HIS A 60 8.42 7.48 -16.42
C HIS A 60 9.10 6.51 -17.40
N GLY A 61 8.35 5.61 -18.05
CA GLY A 61 8.90 4.71 -19.07
C GLY A 61 9.94 3.70 -18.57
N CYS A 62 9.87 3.29 -17.30
CA CYS A 62 10.83 2.37 -16.70
C CYS A 62 10.82 1.01 -17.41
N LEU A 63 11.99 0.49 -17.78
CA LEU A 63 12.16 -0.79 -18.47
C LEU A 63 11.65 -2.01 -17.66
N TYR A 64 11.63 -1.88 -16.34
CA TYR A 64 11.23 -2.93 -15.40
C TYR A 64 9.88 -2.63 -14.73
N CYS A 65 9.07 -1.74 -15.33
CA CYS A 65 7.77 -1.40 -14.75
C CYS A 65 6.83 -2.60 -14.79
N TYR A 66 6.27 -2.98 -13.64
CA TYR A 66 5.23 -4.00 -13.59
C TYR A 66 3.82 -3.42 -13.87
N ALA A 67 3.64 -2.12 -13.66
CA ALA A 67 2.33 -1.44 -13.70
C ALA A 67 2.02 -0.80 -15.06
N ASN A 68 3.00 -0.64 -15.93
CA ASN A 68 2.83 -0.15 -17.29
C ASN A 68 3.22 -1.26 -18.26
N TYR A 69 2.31 -1.65 -19.13
CA TYR A 69 2.50 -2.72 -20.10
C TYR A 69 3.28 -2.25 -21.32
N ASP A 70 2.99 -1.03 -21.79
CA ASP A 70 3.66 -0.42 -22.93
C ASP A 70 3.54 1.12 -22.90
N ASN A 71 4.42 1.78 -23.65
CA ASN A 71 4.49 3.24 -23.69
C ASN A 71 3.35 3.89 -24.50
N GLU A 72 2.74 3.18 -25.44
CA GLU A 72 1.65 3.72 -26.27
C GLU A 72 0.37 3.85 -25.44
N SER A 73 0.03 2.80 -24.69
CA SER A 73 -1.07 2.80 -23.72
C SER A 73 -0.91 3.92 -22.69
N VAL A 74 0.29 4.10 -22.13
CA VAL A 74 0.59 5.21 -21.21
C VAL A 74 0.33 6.57 -21.87
N ARG A 75 0.81 6.78 -23.09
CA ARG A 75 0.61 8.04 -23.81
C ARG A 75 -0.85 8.31 -24.13
N ALA A 76 -1.63 7.29 -24.46
CA ALA A 76 -3.06 7.42 -24.71
C ALA A 76 -3.80 7.77 -23.40
N ASN A 77 -3.57 6.99 -22.35
CA ASN A 77 -4.21 7.16 -21.04
C ASN A 77 -3.92 8.52 -20.40
N ARG A 78 -2.67 9.01 -20.47
CA ARG A 78 -2.32 10.32 -19.91
C ARG A 78 -3.10 11.48 -20.54
N LYS A 79 -3.58 11.35 -21.77
CA LYS A 79 -4.42 12.36 -22.42
C LYS A 79 -5.85 12.39 -21.87
N LEU A 80 -6.26 11.34 -21.18
CA LEU A 80 -7.58 11.23 -20.54
C LEU A 80 -7.59 11.80 -19.12
N HIS A 81 -6.49 12.38 -18.64
CA HIS A 81 -6.47 13.07 -17.36
C HIS A 81 -7.27 14.37 -17.47
N ASP A 82 -8.24 14.53 -16.57
CA ASP A 82 -9.00 15.77 -16.38
C ASP A 82 -8.86 16.21 -14.91
N PRO A 83 -8.26 17.37 -14.62
CA PRO A 83 -8.18 17.91 -13.25
C PRO A 83 -9.53 18.14 -12.56
N ALA A 84 -10.63 18.25 -13.32
CA ALA A 84 -11.97 18.36 -12.76
C ALA A 84 -12.58 16.99 -12.40
N SER A 85 -11.98 15.89 -12.86
CA SER A 85 -12.40 14.53 -12.50
C SER A 85 -11.81 14.12 -11.14
N PRO A 86 -12.57 13.39 -10.30
CA PRO A 86 -12.03 12.81 -9.07
C PRO A 86 -11.13 11.59 -9.33
N LEU A 87 -11.07 11.07 -10.57
CA LEU A 87 -10.28 9.91 -10.95
C LEU A 87 -8.93 10.32 -11.53
N LEU A 88 -7.95 9.41 -11.49
CA LEU A 88 -6.63 9.68 -12.07
C LEU A 88 -6.70 9.95 -13.58
N ILE A 89 -7.56 9.21 -14.31
CA ILE A 89 -7.92 9.46 -15.71
C ILE A 89 -9.38 9.06 -15.94
N GLY A 90 -10.05 9.69 -16.92
CA GLY A 90 -11.45 9.42 -17.25
C GLY A 90 -12.43 10.02 -16.24
N HIS A 91 -13.69 9.58 -16.29
CA HIS A 91 -14.78 10.04 -15.43
C HIS A 91 -15.58 8.86 -14.88
N LEU A 92 -16.36 9.11 -13.84
CA LEU A 92 -17.32 8.14 -13.34
C LEU A 92 -18.38 7.85 -14.39
N HIS A 93 -18.64 6.57 -14.61
CA HIS A 93 -19.71 6.06 -15.44
C HIS A 93 -20.87 5.54 -14.59
N GLU A 94 -22.07 5.48 -15.16
CA GLU A 94 -23.29 5.02 -14.46
C GLU A 94 -23.19 3.59 -13.93
N THR A 95 -22.30 2.78 -14.50
CA THR A 95 -22.05 1.39 -14.09
C THR A 95 -21.02 1.26 -12.97
N ASP A 96 -20.35 2.34 -12.58
CA ASP A 96 -19.33 2.29 -11.54
C ASP A 96 -19.94 2.08 -10.15
N ILE A 97 -19.24 1.30 -9.33
CA ILE A 97 -19.65 1.02 -7.95
C ILE A 97 -18.73 1.81 -7.02
N ILE A 98 -19.25 2.90 -6.46
CA ILE A 98 -18.55 3.70 -5.46
C ILE A 98 -18.74 3.05 -4.10
N LYS A 99 -17.63 2.81 -3.40
CA LYS A 99 -17.62 2.26 -2.04
C LYS A 99 -16.91 3.24 -1.12
N GLU A 100 -17.57 3.59 -0.02
CA GLU A 100 -16.95 4.39 1.03
C GLU A 100 -15.83 3.59 1.70
N ALA A 101 -14.64 4.20 1.76
CA ALA A 101 -13.50 3.62 2.43
C ALA A 101 -13.43 4.13 3.88
N GLU A 102 -13.53 3.22 4.87
CA GLU A 102 -13.35 3.59 6.27
C GLU A 102 -11.87 3.87 6.59
N GLN A 103 -11.50 5.15 6.53
CA GLN A 103 -10.18 5.62 6.95
C GLN A 103 -10.19 5.93 8.45
N LYS A 104 -9.61 5.04 9.27
CA LYS A 104 -9.49 5.21 10.73
C LYS A 104 -8.04 5.47 11.10
N LEU A 105 -7.82 6.42 12.01
CA LEU A 105 -6.51 6.64 12.61
C LEU A 105 -6.18 5.46 13.52
N TRP A 106 -5.03 4.83 13.29
CA TRP A 106 -4.50 3.78 14.16
C TRP A 106 -3.34 4.24 15.03
N GLN A 107 -2.87 5.48 14.83
CA GLN A 107 -1.77 6.00 15.62
C GLN A 107 -2.17 6.14 17.09
N ASP A 108 -1.33 5.63 17.99
CA ASP A 108 -1.43 5.95 19.40
C ASP A 108 -1.00 7.41 19.61
N GLY A 109 -1.91 8.23 20.15
CA GLY A 109 -1.63 9.63 20.45
C GLY A 109 -0.86 9.86 21.74
N GLN A 110 -0.58 8.80 22.51
CA GLN A 110 0.20 8.90 23.74
C GLN A 110 1.69 8.81 23.49
N LEU A 111 2.44 9.70 24.16
CA LEU A 111 3.89 9.61 24.22
C LEU A 111 4.28 8.43 25.12
N SER A 112 5.04 7.47 24.59
CA SER A 112 5.64 6.43 25.40
C SER A 112 6.88 6.95 26.11
N LEU A 113 6.94 6.80 27.43
CA LEU A 113 8.12 7.10 28.24
C LEU A 113 9.36 6.33 27.75
N PHE A 114 9.16 5.16 27.15
CA PHE A 114 10.22 4.26 26.68
C PHE A 114 10.64 4.51 25.22
N GLN A 115 9.96 5.42 24.51
CA GLN A 115 10.37 5.87 23.16
C GLN A 115 11.27 7.12 23.20
N MET A 116 11.36 7.80 24.34
CA MET A 116 12.36 8.85 24.58
C MET A 116 13.62 8.17 25.13
N GLY A 117 14.59 7.89 24.26
CA GLY A 117 15.78 7.09 24.58
C GLY A 117 16.59 7.62 25.78
N PHE A 118 16.30 7.08 26.96
CA PHE A 118 17.16 7.04 28.14
C PHE A 118 17.82 5.66 28.26
#